data_AF-D7FU47-F1
#
_entry.id   AF-D7FU47-F1
#
_cell.length_a   1.000
_cell.length_b   1.000
_cell.length_c   1.000
_cell.angle_alpha   90.00
_cell.angle_beta   90.00
_cell.angle_gamma   90.00
#
_symmetry.space_group_name_H-M   'P 1'
#
loop_
_entity.id
_entity.type
_entity.pdbx_description
1 polymer ?
#
loop_
_entity_poly.entity_id
_entity_poly.type
_entity_poly.pdbx_seq_one_letter_code
_entity_poly.pdbx_strand_id
1 'polypeptide(L)'
;MSITLEEALLLAETASQQSPPRDGEFGVEGPAVTVAAAAAASGGWRAAERSGALADANVLRAHGARLLVAEKNIGRPLYSFNALQRQFIPELYQPPPQTIQDVITSALNRDS
;
A
#
# COMPACT_ATOMS: atom_id res chain seq x y z
N MET A 1 -18.25 -23.08 -26.94
CA MET A 1 -17.54 -23.93 -25.96
C MET A 1 -18.09 -23.56 -24.59
N SER A 2 -19.00 -24.36 -24.06
CA SER A 2 -19.75 -24.08 -22.82
C SER A 2 -19.06 -24.79 -21.65
N ILE A 3 -18.54 -24.01 -20.71
CA ILE A 3 -17.99 -24.50 -19.45
C ILE A 3 -19.11 -25.04 -18.56
N THR A 4 -18.83 -26.15 -17.89
CA THR A 4 -19.74 -26.83 -16.97
C THR A 4 -19.76 -26.12 -15.61
N LEU A 5 -20.82 -26.33 -14.82
CA LEU A 5 -21.00 -25.67 -13.52
C LEU A 5 -19.86 -26.02 -12.54
N GLU A 6 -19.39 -27.27 -12.60
CA GLU A 6 -18.25 -27.78 -11.83
C GLU A 6 -16.95 -27.04 -12.19
N GLU A 7 -16.69 -26.81 -13.49
CA GLU A 7 -15.53 -26.06 -13.95
C GLU A 7 -15.59 -24.59 -13.54
N ALA A 8 -16.79 -23.99 -13.54
CA ALA A 8 -16.99 -22.62 -13.08
C ALA A 8 -16.78 -22.49 -11.55
N LEU A 9 -17.22 -23.47 -10.77
CA LEU A 9 -17.00 -23.54 -9.33
C LEU A 9 -15.53 -23.75 -8.98
N LEU A 10 -14.85 -24.65 -9.68
CA LEU A 10 -13.41 -24.90 -9.50
C LEU A 10 -12.57 -23.68 -9.87
N LEU A 11 -12.95 -22.94 -10.92
CA LEU A 11 -12.32 -21.66 -11.29
C LEU A 11 -12.58 -20.58 -10.22
N ALA A 12 -13.76 -20.56 -9.60
CA ALA A 12 -14.08 -19.64 -8.51
C ALA A 12 -13.29 -19.99 -7.23
N GLU A 13 -13.11 -21.27 -6.94
CA GLU A 13 -12.39 -21.77 -5.76
C GLU A 13 -10.87 -21.57 -5.91
N THR A 14 -10.31 -21.85 -7.09
CA THR A 14 -8.90 -21.53 -7.42
C THR A 14 -8.64 -20.03 -7.47
N ALA A 15 -9.61 -19.22 -7.91
CA ALA A 15 -9.56 -17.76 -7.81
C ALA A 15 -9.58 -17.25 -6.37
N SER A 16 -10.26 -17.95 -5.46
CA SER A 16 -10.33 -17.60 -4.03
C SER A 16 -9.08 -18.01 -3.24
N GLN A 17 -8.32 -18.98 -3.72
CA GLN A 17 -7.10 -19.47 -3.06
C GLN A 17 -5.81 -18.74 -3.50
N GLN A 18 -5.88 -17.85 -4.49
CA GLN A 18 -4.73 -17.03 -4.89
C GLN A 18 -4.46 -15.94 -3.85
N SER A 19 -3.52 -16.27 -2.95
CA SER A 19 -2.81 -15.34 -2.07
C SER A 19 -2.30 -14.12 -2.87
N PRO A 20 -2.10 -12.95 -2.23
CA PRO A 20 -1.46 -11.81 -2.92
C PRO A 20 -0.15 -12.23 -3.60
N PRO A 21 0.25 -11.58 -4.70
CA PRO A 21 1.53 -11.84 -5.33
C PRO A 21 2.62 -11.77 -4.27
N ARG A 22 3.25 -12.92 -4.00
CA ARG A 22 4.40 -13.04 -3.10
C ARG A 22 5.63 -12.58 -3.88
N ASP A 23 5.67 -11.31 -4.22
CA ASP A 23 6.91 -10.69 -4.65
C ASP A 23 7.77 -10.58 -3.39
N GLY A 24 8.74 -11.49 -3.28
CA GLY A 24 9.41 -11.89 -2.06
C GLY A 24 10.00 -10.76 -1.21
N GLU A 25 10.13 -11.05 0.09
CA GLU A 25 11.03 -10.36 1.04
C GLU A 25 10.80 -8.88 1.38
N PHE A 26 9.72 -8.23 0.95
CA PHE A 26 9.42 -6.90 1.46
C PHE A 26 8.67 -7.00 2.78
N GLY A 27 9.41 -6.74 3.87
CA GLY A 27 8.91 -6.80 5.25
C GLY A 27 7.53 -6.17 5.39
N VAL A 28 6.71 -6.77 6.25
CA VAL A 28 5.36 -6.34 6.65
C VAL A 28 5.29 -4.91 7.26
N GLU A 29 6.37 -4.15 7.16
CA GLU A 29 6.52 -2.80 7.68
C GLU A 29 6.50 -1.80 6.51
N GLY A 30 5.72 -0.73 6.64
CA GLY A 30 5.56 0.28 5.57
C GLY A 30 4.43 0.01 4.55
N PRO A 31 4.30 0.85 3.50
CA PRO A 31 3.09 1.09 2.68
C PRO A 31 2.33 -0.12 2.13
N ALA A 32 2.96 -1.30 2.09
CA ALA A 32 2.34 -2.58 1.76
C ALA A 32 1.22 -2.99 2.74
N VAL A 33 1.38 -2.78 4.05
CA VAL A 33 0.33 -3.16 5.04
C VAL A 33 -0.97 -2.37 4.84
N THR A 34 -0.88 -1.12 4.39
CA THR A 34 -2.08 -0.30 4.13
C THR A 34 -2.82 -0.76 2.88
N VAL A 35 -2.12 -1.32 1.89
CA VAL A 35 -2.77 -1.94 0.72
C VAL A 35 -3.41 -3.26 1.13
N ALA A 36 -2.73 -4.06 1.95
CA ALA A 36 -3.28 -5.31 2.46
C ALA A 36 -4.52 -5.07 3.34
N ALA A 37 -4.49 -4.05 4.20
CA ALA A 37 -5.63 -3.65 5.03
C ALA A 37 -6.80 -3.11 4.20
N ALA A 38 -6.53 -2.26 3.20
CA ALA A 38 -7.53 -1.79 2.25
C ALA A 38 -8.15 -2.99 1.50
N ALA A 39 -7.33 -3.90 0.99
CA ALA A 39 -7.80 -5.08 0.29
C ALA A 39 -8.66 -6.01 1.16
N ALA A 40 -8.31 -6.17 2.44
CA ALA A 40 -9.14 -6.92 3.38
C ALA A 40 -10.49 -6.22 3.61
N ALA A 41 -10.51 -4.89 3.74
CA ALA A 41 -11.74 -4.12 3.91
C ALA A 41 -12.65 -4.16 2.68
N SER A 42 -12.08 -4.25 1.47
CA SER A 42 -12.83 -4.32 0.21
C SER A 42 -13.38 -5.73 -0.13
N GLY A 43 -13.20 -6.73 0.74
CA GLY A 43 -13.65 -8.11 0.48
C GLY A 43 -12.62 -9.01 -0.22
N GLY A 44 -11.33 -8.65 -0.15
CA GLY A 44 -10.20 -9.43 -0.66
C GLY A 44 -9.46 -8.74 -1.81
N TRP A 45 -8.24 -9.20 -2.11
CA TRP A 45 -7.32 -8.60 -3.09
C TRP A 45 -7.93 -8.39 -4.49
N ARG A 46 -8.72 -9.34 -4.98
CA ARG A 46 -9.40 -9.21 -6.29
C ARG A 46 -10.52 -8.17 -6.30
N ALA A 47 -11.20 -7.97 -5.17
CA ALA A 47 -12.19 -6.90 -5.05
C ALA A 47 -11.48 -5.55 -4.94
N ALA A 48 -10.38 -5.50 -4.20
CA ALA A 48 -9.50 -4.34 -4.05
C ALA A 48 -8.94 -3.82 -5.40
N GLU A 49 -8.48 -4.71 -6.28
CA GLU A 49 -8.05 -4.40 -7.65
C GLU A 49 -9.16 -3.75 -8.48
N ARG A 50 -10.42 -4.12 -8.23
CA ARG A 50 -11.59 -3.60 -8.93
C ARG A 50 -12.20 -2.36 -8.26
N SER A 51 -11.95 -2.14 -6.97
CA SER A 51 -12.68 -1.17 -6.13
C SER A 51 -11.91 0.08 -5.75
N GLY A 52 -10.65 0.24 -6.18
CA GLY A 52 -9.87 1.41 -5.79
C GLY A 52 -9.11 1.23 -4.47
N ALA A 53 -8.53 0.04 -4.24
CA ALA A 53 -7.64 -0.24 -3.10
C ALA A 53 -6.57 0.83 -2.87
N LEU A 54 -6.10 1.47 -3.94
CA LEU A 54 -5.12 2.56 -3.86
C LEU A 54 -5.73 3.81 -3.17
N ALA A 55 -7.00 4.12 -3.41
CA ALA A 55 -7.68 5.24 -2.77
C ALA A 55 -7.84 5.00 -1.26
N ASP A 56 -8.33 3.81 -0.89
CA ASP A 56 -8.49 3.41 0.51
C ASP A 56 -7.12 3.33 1.22
N ALA A 57 -6.10 2.76 0.56
CA ALA A 57 -4.74 2.74 1.08
C ALA A 57 -4.19 4.16 1.25
N ASN A 58 -4.50 5.09 0.34
CA ASN A 58 -4.06 6.48 0.44
C ASN A 58 -4.75 7.23 1.59
N VAL A 59 -6.03 6.95 1.87
CA VAL A 59 -6.71 7.45 3.08
C VAL A 59 -6.00 6.95 4.33
N LEU A 60 -5.69 5.66 4.40
CA LEU A 60 -4.95 5.08 5.53
C LEU A 60 -3.51 5.63 5.65
N ARG A 61 -2.87 5.98 4.53
CA ARG A 61 -1.52 6.57 4.54
C ARG A 61 -1.53 8.03 4.95
N ALA A 62 -2.59 8.77 4.65
CA ALA A 62 -2.74 10.19 4.96
C ALA A 62 -3.33 10.47 6.35
N HIS A 63 -4.16 9.56 6.86
CA HIS A 63 -4.89 9.77 8.12
C HIS A 63 -4.77 8.61 9.12
N GLY A 64 -4.11 7.52 8.74
CA GLY A 64 -3.94 6.37 9.61
C GLY A 64 -2.81 6.52 10.61
N ALA A 65 -2.71 5.54 11.52
CA ALA A 65 -1.77 5.54 12.63
C ALA A 65 -0.29 5.55 12.22
N ARG A 66 0.04 5.33 10.95
CA ARG A 66 1.43 5.34 10.47
C ARG A 66 2.11 6.68 10.58
N LEU A 67 1.38 7.77 10.40
CA LEU A 67 1.94 9.11 10.59
C LEU A 67 2.28 9.36 12.08
N LEU A 68 1.52 8.76 13.01
CA LEU A 68 1.83 8.82 14.45
C LEU A 68 3.11 8.07 14.79
N VAL A 69 3.36 6.93 14.14
CA VAL A 69 4.61 6.18 14.30
C VAL A 69 5.79 6.98 13.73
N ALA A 70 5.60 7.62 12.57
CA ALA A 70 6.62 8.48 12.00
C ALA A 70 6.91 9.67 12.92
N GLU A 71 5.88 10.32 13.47
CA GLU A 71 6.02 11.43 14.42
C GLU A 71 6.85 11.03 15.64
N LYS A 72 6.62 9.83 16.19
CA LYS A 72 7.41 9.31 17.31
C LYS A 72 8.90 9.12 16.96
N ASN A 73 9.21 8.72 15.72
CA ASN A 73 10.56 8.34 15.32
C ASN A 73 11.40 9.51 14.79
N ILE A 74 10.77 10.40 14.02
CA ILE A 74 11.45 11.52 13.34
C ILE A 74 10.99 12.90 13.84
N GLY A 75 10.07 12.94 14.81
CA GLY A 75 9.51 14.18 15.36
C GLY A 75 8.49 14.88 14.45
N ARG A 76 8.08 14.25 13.34
CA ARG A 76 7.15 14.82 12.35
C ARG A 76 6.20 13.77 11.78
N PRO A 77 4.93 14.09 11.52
CA PRO A 77 3.94 13.16 10.96
C PRO A 77 4.09 13.02 9.44
N LEU A 78 5.30 12.71 8.96
CA LEU A 78 5.62 12.52 7.54
C LEU A 78 6.43 11.23 7.37
N TYR A 79 6.30 10.55 6.24
CA TYR A 79 7.20 9.44 5.92
C TYR A 79 8.65 9.93 5.83
N SER A 80 9.59 9.10 6.25
CA SER A 80 11.02 9.42 6.33
C SER A 80 11.73 9.50 4.99
N PHE A 81 11.08 9.08 3.90
CA PHE A 81 11.61 9.17 2.55
C PHE A 81 11.11 10.40 1.81
N ASN A 82 11.96 10.94 0.93
CA ASN A 82 11.68 12.17 0.19
C ASN A 82 11.00 11.91 -1.17
N ALA A 83 10.59 13.01 -1.82
CA ALA A 83 9.92 12.97 -3.12
C ALA A 83 10.70 12.26 -4.24
N LEU A 84 12.04 12.29 -4.21
CA LEU A 84 12.87 11.59 -5.20
C LEU A 84 12.86 10.07 -4.91
N GLN A 85 13.00 9.67 -3.65
CA GLN A 85 12.95 8.25 -3.25
C GLN A 85 11.58 7.63 -3.57
N ARG A 86 10.49 8.40 -3.44
CA ARG A 86 9.13 7.97 -3.82
C ARG A 86 9.02 7.55 -5.30
N GLN A 87 9.79 8.15 -6.21
CA GLN A 87 9.72 7.84 -7.64
C GLN A 87 10.18 6.42 -7.98
N PHE A 88 10.99 5.82 -7.12
CA PHE A 88 11.50 4.45 -7.29
C PHE A 88 10.61 3.39 -6.61
N ILE A 89 9.51 3.80 -5.97
CA ILE A 89 8.56 2.89 -5.33
C ILE A 89 7.49 2.49 -6.37
N PRO A 90 7.06 1.21 -6.45
CA PRO A 90 5.98 0.81 -7.35
C PRO A 90 4.68 1.57 -7.05
N GLU A 91 3.92 1.91 -8.09
CA GLU A 91 2.77 2.83 -8.01
C GLU A 91 1.75 2.46 -6.92
N LEU A 92 1.44 1.17 -6.76
CA LEU A 92 0.52 0.66 -5.74
C LEU A 92 0.96 0.99 -4.30
N TYR A 93 2.27 1.09 -4.06
CA TYR A 93 2.87 1.33 -2.75
C TYR A 93 3.28 2.79 -2.53
N GLN A 94 3.19 3.64 -3.56
CA GLN A 94 3.53 5.04 -3.44
C GLN A 94 2.53 5.75 -2.50
N PRO A 95 2.99 6.38 -1.41
CA PRO A 95 2.11 7.17 -0.58
C PRO A 95 1.73 8.50 -1.27
N PRO A 96 0.71 9.21 -0.77
CA PRO A 96 0.33 10.52 -1.28
C PRO A 96 1.47 11.56 -1.11
N PRO A 97 1.67 12.47 -2.08
CA PRO A 97 2.75 13.48 -2.02
C PRO A 97 2.71 14.37 -0.77
N GLN A 98 1.51 14.65 -0.24
CA GLN A 98 1.32 15.46 0.98
C GLN A 98 1.81 14.79 2.27
N THR A 99 2.14 13.50 2.23
CA THR A 99 2.61 12.73 3.39
C THR A 99 4.12 12.52 3.42
N ILE A 100 4.83 13.04 2.42
CA ILE A 100 6.30 12.90 2.29
C ILE A 100 6.95 14.28 2.32
N GLN A 101 8.24 14.30 2.64
CA GLN A 101 9.03 15.54 2.60
C GLN A 101 9.56 15.84 1.20
N ASP A 102 9.66 17.11 0.84
CA ASP A 102 10.37 17.50 -0.38
C ASP A 102 11.89 17.34 -0.21
N VAL A 103 12.61 17.35 -1.33
CA VAL A 103 14.07 17.11 -1.34
C VAL A 103 14.83 18.25 -0.65
N ILE A 104 14.38 19.49 -0.81
CA ILE A 104 15.04 20.69 -0.28
C ILE A 104 14.91 20.72 1.25
N THR A 105 13.70 20.58 1.78
CA THR A 105 13.44 20.55 3.21
C THR A 105 14.07 19.32 3.85
N SER A 106 14.08 18.17 3.17
CA SER A 106 14.81 16.98 3.66
C SER A 106 16.32 17.23 3.80
N ALA A 107 16.95 17.88 2.83
CA ALA A 107 18.38 18.22 2.89
C ALA A 107 18.69 19.22 4.00
N LEU A 108 17.88 20.27 4.15
CA LEU A 108 18.07 21.29 5.19
C LEU A 108 17.95 20.73 6.61
N ASN A 109 17.07 19.74 6.82
CA ASN A 109 16.87 19.13 8.14
C ASN A 109 17.85 17.99 8.47
N ARG A 110 18.72 17.59 7.54
CA ARG A 110 19.73 16.55 7.81
C ARG A 110 20.83 17.06 8.75
N ASP A 111 21.17 18.33 8.63
CA ASP A 111 22.33 18.93 9.29
C ASP A 111 21.95 19.77 10.54
N SER A 112 20.71 19.62 11.02
CA SER A 112 20.14 20.35 12.18
C SER A 112 20.23 19.58 13.48
#